data_AF-A0A251VRD4-F1
#
_entry.id   AF-A0A251VRD4-F1
#
_cell.length_a   1.000
_cell.length_b   1.000
_cell.length_c   1.000
_cell.angle_alpha   90.00
_cell.angle_beta   90.00
_cell.angle_gamma   90.00
#
_symmetry.space_group_name_H-M   'P 1'
#
loop_
_entity.id
_entity.type
_entity.pdbx_description
1 polymer ?
#
loop_
_entity_poly.entity_id
_entity_poly.type
_entity_poly.pdbx_seq_one_letter_code
_entity_poly.pdbx_strand_id
1 'polypeptide(L)'
;MGQFRFFLLLLITLNLIFPQITASSFDHRYSVGDNVPLCANIVGPLNNPSETYQYYDLPFCHPDQVIPKKETLGEVLNGDRLTNTLYNLNFRDDKVDQLLCYKKLKPDEITKFIAAINADYYFQMYYDDLPL
;
A
#
# COMPACT_ATOMS: atom_id res chain seq x y z
N MET A 1 8.68 21.48 53.34
CA MET A 1 8.57 22.28 52.10
C MET A 1 9.65 21.97 51.05
N GLY A 2 10.90 21.66 51.44
CA GLY A 2 11.99 21.36 50.48
C GLY A 2 11.87 20.02 49.73
N GLN A 3 11.42 18.95 50.40
CA GLN A 3 11.23 17.61 49.80
C GLN A 3 10.23 17.63 48.62
N PHE A 4 9.14 18.38 48.78
CA PHE A 4 8.11 18.50 47.74
C PHE A 4 8.62 19.25 46.50
N ARG A 5 9.41 20.31 46.71
CA ARG A 5 10.05 21.06 45.60
C ARG A 5 11.08 20.21 44.85
N PHE A 6 11.81 19.35 45.55
CA PHE A 6 12.78 18.46 44.94
C PHE A 6 12.11 17.41 44.05
N PHE A 7 11.04 16.77 44.53
CA PHE A 7 10.25 15.84 43.73
C PHE A 7 9.61 16.49 42.50
N LEU A 8 9.10 17.72 42.66
CA LEU A 8 8.53 18.48 41.55
C LEU A 8 9.59 18.79 40.47
N LEU A 9 10.78 19.21 40.87
CA LEU A 9 11.89 19.48 39.95
C LEU A 9 12.35 18.20 39.25
N LEU A 10 12.42 17.07 39.95
CA LEU A 10 12.78 15.77 39.38
C LEU A 10 11.77 15.31 38.32
N LEU A 11 10.47 15.50 38.56
CA LEU A 11 9.41 15.16 37.60
C LEU A 11 9.48 16.04 36.35
N ILE A 12 9.77 17.33 36.50
CA ILE A 12 9.91 18.26 35.38
C ILE A 12 11.14 17.91 34.54
N THR A 13 12.28 17.61 35.17
CA THR A 13 13.49 17.21 34.43
C THR A 13 13.30 15.88 33.72
N LEU A 14 12.59 14.92 34.32
CA LEU A 14 12.30 13.64 33.67
C LEU A 14 11.44 13.84 32.39
N ASN A 15 10.43 14.70 32.44
CA ASN A 15 9.58 15.01 31.26
C ASN A 15 10.32 15.76 30.15
N LEU A 16 11.41 16.48 30.47
CA LEU A 16 12.23 17.19 29.47
C LEU A 16 13.26 16.27 28.77
N ILE A 17 13.65 15.15 29.39
CA ILE A 17 14.67 14.23 28.87
C ILE A 17 14.04 13.15 27.97
N PHE A 18 12.79 12.76 28.25
CA PHE A 18 12.07 11.81 27.40
C PHE A 18 11.28 12.55 26.32
N PRO A 19 11.61 12.39 25.02
CA PRO A 19 10.76 12.92 23.97
C PRO A 19 9.38 12.29 24.09
N GLN A 20 8.32 13.11 24.05
CA GLN A 20 6.96 12.59 23.99
C GLN A 20 6.82 11.79 22.70
N ILE A 21 6.70 10.46 22.84
CA ILE A 21 6.36 9.59 21.72
C ILE A 21 4.92 9.92 21.34
N THR A 22 4.75 10.72 20.30
CA THR A 22 3.45 10.87 19.66
C THR A 22 3.27 9.67 18.74
N ALA A 23 2.29 8.82 19.05
CA ALA A 23 1.82 7.84 18.09
C ALA A 23 1.05 8.62 17.02
N SER A 24 1.74 9.03 15.96
CA SER A 24 1.07 9.54 14.77
C SER A 24 0.59 8.35 13.97
N SER A 25 -0.65 7.88 14.21
CA SER A 25 -1.41 7.33 13.10
C SER A 25 -1.52 8.48 12.10
N PHE A 26 -0.97 8.34 10.89
CA PHE A 26 -1.27 9.30 9.82
C PHE A 26 -2.78 9.53 9.84
N ASP A 27 -3.24 10.76 10.11
CA ASP A 27 -4.67 11.03 10.16
C ASP A 27 -5.12 11.05 8.69
N HIS A 28 -5.51 9.88 8.17
CA HIS A 28 -5.93 9.66 6.79
C HIS A 28 -7.31 10.31 6.58
N ARG A 29 -7.33 11.65 6.53
CA ARG A 29 -8.52 12.45 6.28
C ARG A 29 -8.42 13.05 4.89
N TYR A 30 -9.31 12.60 4.03
CA TYR A 30 -9.42 13.10 2.67
C TYR A 30 -10.57 14.12 2.57
N SER A 31 -10.28 15.22 1.90
CA SER A 31 -11.29 16.15 1.38
C SER A 31 -11.86 15.63 0.06
N VAL A 32 -13.06 16.06 -0.30
CA VAL A 32 -13.67 15.71 -1.59
C VAL A 32 -12.72 16.12 -2.72
N GLY A 33 -12.40 15.17 -3.60
CA GLY A 33 -11.49 15.37 -4.73
C GLY A 33 -10.01 15.11 -4.43
N ASP A 34 -9.62 14.85 -3.19
CA ASP A 34 -8.23 14.49 -2.87
C ASP A 34 -7.86 13.17 -3.55
N ASN A 35 -6.64 13.10 -4.10
CA ASN A 35 -6.13 11.86 -4.67
C ASN A 35 -5.86 10.85 -3.56
N VAL A 36 -6.42 9.65 -3.71
CA VAL A 36 -6.15 8.53 -2.80
C VAL A 36 -5.25 7.53 -3.53
N PRO A 37 -4.01 7.31 -3.05
CA PRO A 37 -3.07 6.45 -3.74
C PRO A 37 -3.53 5.00 -3.70
N LEU A 38 -3.59 4.38 -4.88
CA LEU A 38 -3.78 2.94 -5.04
C LEU A 38 -2.43 2.31 -5.39
N CYS A 39 -1.97 1.40 -4.54
CA CYS A 39 -0.75 0.64 -4.75
C CYS A 39 -1.07 -0.79 -5.20
N ALA A 40 -0.37 -1.27 -6.23
CA ALA A 40 -0.39 -2.67 -6.62
C ALA A 40 0.57 -3.45 -5.72
N ASN A 41 0.19 -4.65 -5.28
CA ASN A 41 1.03 -5.50 -4.45
C ASN A 41 1.49 -6.74 -5.22
N ILE A 42 0.76 -7.84 -5.03
CA ILE A 42 1.14 -9.16 -5.50
C ILE A 42 0.04 -9.81 -6.33
N VAL A 43 0.43 -10.84 -7.07
CA VAL A 43 -0.45 -11.84 -7.68
C VAL A 43 0.06 -13.23 -7.32
N GLY A 44 -0.83 -14.21 -7.22
CA GLY A 44 -0.41 -15.58 -6.92
C GLY A 44 -1.57 -16.56 -6.92
N PRO A 45 -1.30 -17.88 -6.99
CA PRO A 45 -2.32 -18.91 -6.97
C PRO A 45 -3.06 -18.94 -5.63
N LEU A 46 -4.39 -18.94 -5.67
CA LEU A 46 -5.22 -19.00 -4.45
C LEU A 46 -4.96 -20.28 -3.63
N ASN A 47 -4.65 -21.38 -4.32
CA ASN A 47 -4.40 -22.68 -3.70
C ASN A 47 -2.98 -22.82 -3.08
N ASN A 48 -2.10 -21.84 -3.28
CA ASN A 48 -0.77 -21.78 -2.65
C ASN A 48 -0.41 -20.33 -2.26
N PRO A 49 -1.01 -19.77 -1.19
CA PRO A 49 -0.84 -18.36 -0.82
C PRO A 49 0.61 -17.95 -0.48
N SER A 50 1.48 -18.91 -0.19
CA SER A 50 2.90 -18.66 0.07
C SER A 50 3.69 -18.30 -1.21
N GLU A 51 3.13 -18.62 -2.38
CA GLU A 51 3.71 -18.31 -3.68
C GLU A 51 3.15 -16.97 -4.17
N THR A 52 4.00 -15.95 -4.16
CA THR A 52 3.62 -14.58 -4.52
C THR A 52 4.58 -14.02 -5.55
N TYR A 53 4.01 -13.32 -6.52
CA TYR A 53 4.69 -12.64 -7.62
C TYR A 53 4.31 -11.17 -7.61
N GLN A 54 5.10 -10.31 -8.25
CA GLN A 54 4.74 -8.89 -8.33
C GLN A 54 3.54 -8.72 -9.26
N TYR A 55 2.68 -7.75 -8.96
CA TYR A 55 1.48 -7.50 -9.76
C TYR A 55 1.76 -7.37 -11.27
N TYR A 56 2.84 -6.67 -11.65
CA TYR A 56 3.23 -6.46 -13.04
C TYR A 56 4.03 -7.62 -13.68
N ASP A 57 4.20 -8.76 -12.99
CA ASP A 57 4.69 -10.00 -13.62
C ASP A 57 3.64 -10.56 -14.61
N LEU A 58 2.36 -10.25 -14.36
CA LEU A 58 1.29 -10.40 -15.33
C LEU A 58 1.20 -9.17 -16.25
N PRO A 59 0.82 -9.35 -17.53
CA PRO A 59 0.89 -8.30 -18.54
C PRO A 59 -0.27 -7.28 -18.47
N PHE A 60 -0.53 -6.74 -17.28
CA PHE A 60 -1.46 -5.63 -17.06
C PHE A 60 -0.97 -4.31 -17.69
N CYS A 61 -1.82 -3.28 -17.63
CA CYS A 61 -1.39 -1.90 -17.86
C CYS A 61 -0.41 -1.51 -16.75
N HIS A 62 0.77 -1.01 -17.10
CA HIS A 62 1.78 -0.56 -16.14
C HIS A 62 2.18 0.89 -16.45
N PRO A 63 2.61 1.68 -15.45
CA PRO A 63 3.18 2.99 -15.67
C PRO A 63 4.52 2.88 -16.43
N ASP A 64 4.93 3.96 -17.09
CA ASP A 64 6.23 4.03 -17.78
C ASP A 64 7.40 3.73 -16.83
N GLN A 65 7.26 4.18 -15.57
CA GLN A 65 8.17 3.86 -14.48
C GLN A 65 7.40 3.22 -13.33
N VAL A 66 7.78 1.99 -13.00
CA VAL A 66 7.33 1.29 -11.79
C VAL A 66 8.20 1.76 -10.62
N ILE A 67 7.57 2.40 -9.65
CA ILE A 67 8.19 3.00 -8.47
C ILE A 67 7.70 2.23 -7.24
N PRO A 68 8.60 1.56 -6.50
CA PRO A 68 8.26 0.92 -5.23
C PRO A 68 7.83 1.95 -4.18
N LYS A 69 6.78 1.64 -3.41
CA LYS A 69 6.41 2.37 -2.19
C LYS A 69 7.49 2.09 -1.14
N LYS A 70 7.76 3.08 -0.29
CA LYS A 70 8.57 2.83 0.91
C LYS A 70 7.74 2.03 1.92
N GLU A 71 8.12 0.78 2.10
CA GLU A 71 7.45 -0.15 3.01
C GLU A 71 7.93 0.03 4.46
N THR A 72 7.02 -0.23 5.38
CA THR A 72 7.27 -0.42 6.81
C THR A 72 7.85 -1.81 7.07
N LEU A 73 8.41 -2.01 8.27
CA LEU A 73 8.94 -3.32 8.65
C LEU A 73 7.86 -4.42 8.59
N GLY A 74 6.60 -4.09 8.93
CA GLY A 74 5.49 -5.04 8.88
C GLY A 74 5.17 -5.47 7.45
N GLU A 75 5.05 -4.53 6.52
CA GLU A 75 4.82 -4.81 5.09
C GLU A 75 5.94 -5.68 4.51
N VAL A 76 7.21 -5.36 4.83
CA VAL A 76 8.35 -6.18 4.38
C VAL A 76 8.30 -7.62 4.92
N LEU A 77 7.93 -7.80 6.18
CA LEU A 77 7.82 -9.12 6.80
C LEU A 77 6.62 -9.93 6.26
N ASN A 78 5.54 -9.26 5.88
CA ASN A 78 4.41 -9.89 5.19
C ASN A 78 4.73 -10.26 3.74
N GLY A 79 5.85 -9.77 3.20
CA GLY A 79 6.26 -10.05 1.83
C GLY A 79 5.59 -9.14 0.80
N ASP A 80 5.10 -7.97 1.24
CA ASP A 80 4.55 -6.97 0.33
C ASP A 80 5.61 -6.47 -0.66
N ARG A 81 5.12 -6.07 -1.83
CA ARG A 81 5.84 -5.52 -2.99
C ARG A 81 5.05 -4.36 -3.58
N LEU A 82 4.81 -3.35 -2.76
CA LEU A 82 3.92 -2.25 -3.10
C LEU A 82 4.54 -1.35 -4.18
N THR A 83 3.80 -1.11 -5.25
CA THR A 83 4.22 -0.27 -6.39
C THR A 83 3.12 0.68 -6.84
N ASN A 84 3.51 1.78 -7.49
CA ASN A 84 2.55 2.74 -8.06
C ASN A 84 1.67 2.12 -9.16
N THR A 85 0.49 2.70 -9.35
CA THR A 85 -0.44 2.30 -10.41
C THR A 85 -0.83 3.46 -11.32
N LEU A 86 -1.48 3.11 -12.44
CA LEU A 86 -2.08 4.09 -13.35
C LEU A 86 -3.46 4.59 -12.89
N TYR A 87 -4.04 3.98 -11.85
CA TYR A 87 -5.38 4.31 -11.38
C TYR A 87 -5.38 5.67 -10.69
N ASN A 88 -6.27 6.56 -11.14
CA ASN A 88 -6.48 7.86 -10.52
C ASN A 88 -7.80 7.87 -9.74
N LEU A 89 -7.72 7.47 -8.48
CA LEU A 89 -8.84 7.48 -7.53
C LEU A 89 -8.84 8.79 -6.77
N ASN A 90 -9.97 9.50 -6.81
CA ASN A 90 -10.19 10.70 -6.02
C ASN A 90 -11.29 10.43 -4.99
N PHE A 91 -11.13 10.95 -3.78
CA PHE A 91 -12.07 10.73 -2.71
C PHE A 91 -13.43 11.35 -3.02
N ARG A 92 -14.50 10.55 -2.93
CA ARG A 92 -15.89 10.94 -3.24
C ARG A 92 -16.08 11.47 -4.67
N ASP A 93 -15.33 10.92 -5.61
CA ASP A 93 -15.47 11.17 -7.05
C ASP A 93 -15.84 9.84 -7.75
N ASP A 94 -17.12 9.68 -8.07
CA ASP A 94 -17.63 8.44 -8.65
C ASP A 94 -17.22 8.33 -10.12
N LYS A 95 -16.54 7.24 -10.45
CA LYS A 95 -16.09 6.93 -11.82
C LYS A 95 -16.60 5.56 -12.21
N VAL A 96 -17.29 5.48 -13.34
CA VAL A 96 -17.83 4.23 -13.89
C VAL A 96 -17.15 3.96 -15.23
N ASP A 97 -16.63 2.74 -15.40
CA ASP A 97 -16.05 2.21 -16.65
C ASP A 97 -15.03 3.13 -17.34
N GLN A 98 -14.11 3.71 -16.56
CA GLN A 98 -13.02 4.49 -17.13
C GLN A 98 -11.94 3.59 -17.74
N LEU A 99 -11.54 3.92 -18.97
CA LEU A 99 -10.44 3.24 -19.63
C LEU A 99 -9.10 3.61 -18.98
N LEU A 100 -8.40 2.61 -18.45
CA LEU A 100 -7.08 2.79 -17.84
C LEU A 100 -5.98 2.94 -18.90
N CYS A 101 -5.92 2.03 -19.87
CA CYS A 101 -4.96 2.07 -20.96
C CYS A 101 -5.46 1.29 -22.19
N TYR A 102 -4.93 1.61 -23.37
CA TYR A 102 -5.05 0.77 -24.55
C TYR A 102 -3.85 -0.18 -24.62
N LYS A 103 -4.11 -1.48 -24.60
CA LYS A 103 -3.07 -2.50 -24.78
C LYS A 103 -3.56 -3.61 -25.69
N LYS A 104 -2.76 -3.93 -26.72
CA LYS A 104 -2.98 -5.11 -27.55
C LYS A 104 -2.07 -6.22 -27.03
N LEU A 105 -2.66 -7.25 -26.46
CA LEU A 105 -1.91 -8.38 -25.90
C LEU A 105 -1.27 -9.21 -27.02
N LYS A 106 -0.01 -9.60 -26.81
CA LYS A 106 0.71 -10.54 -27.67
C LYS A 106 0.33 -12.00 -27.33
N PRO A 107 0.54 -12.96 -28.23
CA PRO A 107 0.21 -14.37 -27.97
C PRO A 107 0.84 -14.95 -26.69
N ASP A 108 2.08 -14.57 -26.38
CA ASP A 108 2.78 -14.97 -25.16
C ASP A 108 2.17 -14.34 -23.89
N GLU A 109 1.78 -13.06 -23.95
CA GLU A 109 1.08 -12.38 -22.84
C GLU A 109 -0.31 -13.00 -22.57
N ILE A 110 -1.05 -13.33 -23.64
CA ILE A 110 -2.34 -14.03 -23.53
C ILE A 110 -2.14 -15.38 -22.85
N THR A 111 -1.08 -16.11 -23.20
CA THR A 111 -0.78 -17.42 -22.60
C THR A 111 -0.49 -17.29 -21.11
N LYS A 112 0.21 -16.23 -20.66
CA LYS A 112 0.42 -15.94 -19.23
C LYS A 112 -0.89 -15.72 -18.49
N PHE A 113 -1.80 -14.93 -19.05
CA PHE A 113 -3.12 -14.73 -18.42
C PHE A 113 -3.94 -16.01 -18.37
N ILE A 114 -3.96 -16.81 -19.43
CA ILE A 114 -4.66 -18.10 -19.44
C ILE A 114 -4.10 -19.02 -18.35
N ALA A 115 -2.78 -19.09 -18.21
CA ALA A 115 -2.15 -19.89 -17.16
C ALA A 115 -2.54 -19.41 -15.75
N ALA A 116 -2.53 -18.10 -15.51
CA ALA A 116 -2.94 -17.51 -14.23
C ALA A 116 -4.42 -17.76 -13.91
N ILE A 117 -5.31 -17.64 -14.92
CA ILE A 117 -6.74 -17.95 -14.78
C ILE A 117 -6.93 -19.41 -14.42
N ASN A 118 -6.27 -20.33 -15.13
CA ASN A 118 -6.39 -21.78 -14.87
C ASN A 118 -5.82 -22.20 -13.51
N ALA A 119 -4.92 -21.40 -12.94
CA ALA A 119 -4.34 -21.63 -11.62
C ALA A 119 -5.06 -20.84 -10.51
N ASP A 120 -6.22 -20.24 -10.81
CA ASP A 120 -7.02 -19.44 -9.88
C ASP A 120 -6.19 -18.34 -9.18
N TYR A 121 -5.44 -17.58 -9.96
CA TYR A 121 -4.65 -16.48 -9.39
C TYR A 121 -5.55 -15.40 -8.80
N TYR A 122 -5.19 -14.94 -7.60
CA TYR A 122 -5.72 -13.71 -7.02
C TYR A 122 -4.72 -12.57 -7.23
N PHE A 123 -5.20 -11.34 -7.13
CA PHE A 123 -4.37 -10.16 -7.00
C PHE A 123 -4.66 -9.51 -5.65
N GLN A 124 -3.69 -8.76 -5.15
CA GLN A 124 -3.86 -7.93 -3.98
C GLN A 124 -3.41 -6.51 -4.32
N MET A 125 -4.21 -5.54 -3.91
CA MET A 125 -3.87 -4.12 -3.98
C MET A 125 -4.10 -3.47 -2.62
N TYR A 126 -3.56 -2.28 -2.41
CA TYR A 126 -3.81 -1.50 -1.20
C TYR A 126 -4.32 -0.12 -1.58
N TYR A 127 -5.44 0.26 -0.96
CA TYR A 127 -6.04 1.57 -1.00
C TYR A 127 -6.04 2.12 0.42
N ASP A 128 -5.31 3.21 0.67
CA ASP A 128 -5.23 3.80 2.03
C ASP A 128 -4.83 2.79 3.12
N ASP A 129 -3.81 1.96 2.82
CA ASP A 129 -3.35 0.84 3.65
C ASP A 129 -4.41 -0.24 3.96
N LEU A 130 -5.57 -0.21 3.28
CA LEU A 130 -6.58 -1.26 3.31
C LEU A 130 -6.39 -2.22 2.13
N PRO A 131 -6.35 -3.54 2.38
CA PRO A 131 -6.21 -4.51 1.31
C PRO A 131 -7.51 -4.63 0.48
N LEU A 132 -7.34 -4.73 -0.82
CA LEU A 132 -8.35 -5.03 -1.84
C LEU A 132 -8.07 -6.37 -2.49
#